data_AF-A0A4P5WVT2-F1
#
_entry.id   AF-A0A4P5WVT2-F1
#
_cell.length_a   1.000
_cell.length_b   1.000
_cell.length_c   1.000
_cell.angle_alpha   90.00
_cell.angle_beta   90.00
_cell.angle_gamma   90.00
#
_symmetry.space_group_name_H-M   'P 1'
#
loop_
_entity.id
_entity.type
_entity.pdbx_description
1 polymer ?
#
loop_
_entity_poly.entity_id
_entity_poly.type
_entity_poly.pdbx_seq_one_letter_code
_entity_poly.pdbx_strand_id
1 'polypeptide(L)'
;MTKVQELREMADEQIRLVWKDAAEKLFRLRIQAQTEKIAAPSDLRKNRRTIARCQTILAERGAVAGGAATASATEAADAPQLEKHARRHRASNRAKVRAAGKGGVASRRTSRKRNKSEK
;
A
#
# COMPACT_ATOMS: atom_id res chain seq x y z
N MET A 1 -10.44 0.72 10.78
CA MET A 1 -10.09 1.05 9.38
C MET A 1 -10.16 2.55 9.32
N THR A 2 -9.03 3.27 9.30
CA THR A 2 -9.04 4.73 9.23
C THR A 2 -9.64 5.15 7.89
N LYS A 3 -10.62 6.05 7.90
CA LYS A 3 -11.21 6.55 6.67
C LYS A 3 -10.22 7.53 6.03
N VAL A 4 -10.25 7.59 4.70
CA VAL A 4 -9.32 8.47 3.96
C VAL A 4 -9.61 9.94 4.24
N GLN A 5 -10.86 10.29 4.50
CA GLN A 5 -11.28 11.66 4.85
C GLN A 5 -10.62 12.13 6.16
N GLU A 6 -10.67 11.32 7.21
CA GLU A 6 -10.03 11.61 8.51
C GLU A 6 -8.53 11.92 8.33
N LEU A 7 -7.81 11.12 7.52
CA LEU A 7 -6.38 11.35 7.26
C LEU A 7 -6.10 12.65 6.48
N ARG A 8 -7.06 13.15 5.69
CA ARG A 8 -6.91 14.40 4.92
C ARG A 8 -7.17 15.65 5.75
N GLU A 9 -7.90 15.53 6.85
CA GLU A 9 -8.17 16.62 7.79
C GLU A 9 -7.00 16.82 8.79
N MET A 10 -6.17 15.79 8.99
CA MET A 10 -5.02 15.84 9.89
C MET A 10 -3.85 16.67 9.34
N ALA A 11 -3.06 17.27 10.23
CA ALA A 11 -1.79 17.92 9.88
C ALA A 11 -0.73 16.89 9.43
N ASP A 12 0.24 17.32 8.61
CA ASP A 12 1.28 16.43 8.04
C ASP A 12 2.07 15.67 9.10
N GLU A 13 2.44 16.32 10.19
CA GLU A 13 3.18 15.68 11.28
C GLU A 13 2.35 14.62 12.01
N GLN A 14 1.04 14.84 12.15
CA GLN A 14 0.15 13.83 12.72
C GLN A 14 -0.01 12.63 11.77
N ILE A 15 -0.08 12.84 10.46
CA ILE A 15 -0.12 11.75 9.47
C ILE A 15 1.18 10.93 9.54
N ARG A 16 2.33 11.57 9.70
CA ARG A 16 3.62 10.90 9.89
C ARG A 16 3.67 10.10 11.18
N LEU A 17 3.09 10.61 12.27
CA LEU A 17 2.98 9.87 13.54
C LEU A 17 2.12 8.61 13.37
N VAL A 18 0.93 8.75 12.78
CA VAL A 18 0.04 7.60 12.46
C VAL A 18 0.74 6.59 11.57
N TRP A 19 1.54 7.05 10.61
CA TRP A 19 2.34 6.18 9.75
C TRP A 19 3.39 5.37 10.55
N LYS A 20 4.13 6.03 11.45
CA LYS A 20 5.12 5.37 12.32
C LYS A 20 4.46 4.33 13.23
N ASP A 21 3.36 4.68 13.88
CA ASP A 21 2.62 3.76 14.76
C ASP A 21 2.09 2.53 13.99
N ALA A 22 1.58 2.74 12.78
CA ALA A 22 1.11 1.64 11.93
C ALA A 22 2.26 0.73 11.46
N ALA A 23 3.43 1.30 11.20
CA ALA A 23 4.64 0.56 10.84
C ALA A 23 5.16 -0.30 12.01
N GLU A 24 5.18 0.27 13.22
CA GLU A 24 5.58 -0.45 14.42
C GLU A 24 4.63 -1.62 14.73
N LYS A 25 3.31 -1.38 14.66
CA LYS A 25 2.30 -2.44 14.81
C LYS A 25 2.49 -3.55 13.78
N LEU A 26 2.77 -3.20 12.53
CA LEU A 26 3.05 -4.18 11.48
C LEU A 26 4.31 -4.99 11.77
N PHE A 27 5.37 -4.37 12.31
CA PHE A 27 6.60 -5.04 12.68
C PHE A 27 6.38 -6.05 13.82
N ARG A 28 5.72 -5.63 14.90
CA ARG A 28 5.37 -6.50 16.03
C ARG A 28 4.53 -7.70 15.58
N LEU A 29 3.51 -7.46 14.75
CA LEU A 29 2.68 -8.53 14.19
C LEU A 29 3.47 -9.50 13.30
N ARG A 30 4.50 -9.03 12.58
CA ARG A 30 5.36 -9.90 11.76
C ARG A 30 6.25 -10.79 12.62
N ILE A 31 6.80 -10.27 13.71
CA ILE A 31 7.59 -11.07 14.67
C ILE A 31 6.68 -12.13 15.29
N GLN A 32 5.51 -11.71 15.80
CA GLN A 32 4.54 -12.64 16.38
C GLN A 32 4.09 -13.70 15.38
N ALA A 33 3.96 -13.35 14.09
CA ALA A 33 3.62 -14.31 13.04
C ALA A 33 4.63 -15.45 12.86
N GLN A 34 5.89 -15.24 13.24
CA GLN A 34 6.92 -16.27 13.15
C GLN A 34 6.85 -17.25 14.31
N THR A 35 6.52 -16.75 15.51
CA THR A 35 6.55 -17.54 16.74
C THR A 35 5.20 -18.20 17.03
N GLU A 36 4.11 -17.55 16.67
CA GLU A 36 2.75 -17.93 17.05
C GLU A 36 1.75 -17.74 15.91
N LYS A 37 0.62 -18.46 16.01
CA LYS A 37 -0.52 -18.23 15.13
C LYS A 37 -1.19 -16.91 15.51
N ILE A 38 -1.09 -15.91 14.64
CA ILE A 38 -1.73 -14.61 14.84
C ILE A 38 -3.26 -14.78 14.94
N ALA A 39 -3.86 -14.17 15.96
CA ALA A 39 -5.30 -14.20 16.20
C ALA A 39 -6.10 -13.59 15.03
N ALA A 40 -5.65 -12.47 14.49
CA ALA A 40 -6.32 -11.73 13.42
C ALA A 40 -5.37 -11.39 12.26
N PRO A 41 -5.21 -12.28 11.25
CA PRO A 41 -4.38 -12.02 10.07
C PRO A 41 -4.88 -10.81 9.24
N SER A 42 -6.13 -10.39 9.46
CA SER A 42 -6.69 -9.18 8.86
C SER A 42 -5.96 -7.91 9.30
N ASP A 43 -5.35 -7.88 10.48
CA ASP A 43 -4.69 -6.69 11.03
C ASP A 43 -3.38 -6.36 10.30
N LEU A 44 -2.65 -7.37 9.82
CA LEU A 44 -1.54 -7.19 8.89
C LEU A 44 -1.98 -6.42 7.64
N ARG A 45 -3.12 -6.80 7.06
CA ARG A 45 -3.68 -6.14 5.87
C ARG A 45 -4.15 -4.72 6.18
N LYS A 46 -4.76 -4.49 7.35
CA LYS A 46 -5.20 -3.16 7.80
C LYS A 46 -4.01 -2.20 7.95
N ASN A 47 -2.97 -2.60 8.69
CA ASN A 47 -1.78 -1.77 8.91
C ASN A 47 -1.06 -1.44 7.60
N ARG A 48 -0.88 -2.42 6.70
CA ARG A 48 -0.32 -2.17 5.35
C ARG A 48 -1.10 -1.13 4.56
N ARG A 49 -2.44 -1.18 4.63
CA ARG A 49 -3.29 -0.23 3.92
C ARG A 49 -3.26 1.16 4.54
N THR A 50 -3.20 1.26 5.88
CA THR A 50 -3.02 2.54 6.58
C THR A 50 -1.71 3.19 6.16
N ILE A 51 -0.60 2.44 6.17
CA ILE A 51 0.72 2.93 5.72
C ILE A 51 0.64 3.49 4.30
N ALA A 52 0.08 2.71 3.37
CA ALA A 52 -0.04 3.14 1.97
C ALA A 52 -0.87 4.43 1.84
N ARG A 53 -1.98 4.54 2.57
CA ARG A 53 -2.83 5.75 2.54
C ARG A 53 -2.12 6.98 3.08
N CYS A 54 -1.43 6.86 4.22
CA CYS A 54 -0.67 7.97 4.79
C CYS A 54 0.42 8.44 3.82
N GLN A 55 1.16 7.50 3.23
CA GLN A 55 2.20 7.83 2.23
C GLN A 55 1.61 8.48 0.98
N THR A 56 0.47 8.00 0.47
CA THR A 56 -0.20 8.63 -0.67
C THR A 56 -0.63 10.06 -0.35
N ILE A 57 -1.23 10.32 0.81
CA ILE A 57 -1.68 11.69 1.17
C ILE A 57 -0.48 12.63 1.36
N LEU A 58 0.59 12.18 2.02
CA LEU A 58 1.82 12.96 2.16
C LEU A 58 2.46 13.25 0.79
N ALA A 59 2.42 12.28 -0.13
CA ALA A 59 2.89 12.48 -1.50
C ALA A 59 1.97 13.42 -2.30
N GLU A 60 0.65 13.33 -2.14
CA GLU A 60 -0.32 14.26 -2.75
C GLU A 60 -0.04 15.70 -2.27
N ARG A 61 0.15 15.91 -0.97
CA ARG A 61 0.47 17.23 -0.40
C ARG A 61 1.85 17.73 -0.84
N GLY A 62 2.85 16.86 -0.83
CA GLY A 62 4.21 17.19 -1.28
C GLY A 62 4.32 17.43 -2.79
N ALA A 63 3.55 16.73 -3.62
CA ALA A 63 3.52 16.95 -5.07
C ALA A 63 2.77 18.23 -5.44
N VAL A 64 1.76 18.62 -4.68
CA VAL A 64 1.06 19.90 -4.84
C VAL A 64 1.93 21.07 -4.37
N ALA A 65 2.71 20.91 -3.29
CA ALA A 65 3.68 21.90 -2.84
C ALA A 65 4.98 21.93 -3.68
N GLY A 66 5.29 20.82 -4.36
CA GLY A 66 6.57 20.55 -5.02
C GLY A 66 6.47 20.30 -6.52
N GLY A 67 5.51 20.93 -7.21
CA GLY A 67 5.43 20.95 -8.67
C GLY A 67 6.67 21.53 -9.39
N ALA A 68 7.72 21.94 -8.66
CA ALA A 68 8.95 22.51 -9.19
C ALA A 68 10.21 22.22 -8.35
N ALA A 69 10.35 21.06 -7.70
CA ALA A 69 11.58 20.73 -6.95
C ALA A 69 12.10 19.31 -7.23
N THR A 70 12.34 19.01 -8.49
CA THR A 70 13.46 18.14 -8.84
C THR A 70 14.75 18.94 -8.66
N ALA A 71 15.70 18.38 -7.88
CA ALA A 71 17.11 18.78 -7.71
C ALA A 71 17.47 19.78 -6.60
N SER A 72 17.86 19.25 -5.43
CA SER A 72 18.98 19.70 -4.59
C SER A 72 19.29 18.59 -3.56
N ALA A 73 20.24 17.67 -3.85
CA ALA A 73 21.68 17.73 -3.55
C ALA A 73 22.00 17.47 -2.05
N THR A 74 22.50 16.25 -1.71
CA THR A 74 23.88 15.94 -1.26
C THR A 74 24.09 16.28 0.24
N GLU A 75 24.26 15.32 1.15
CA GLU A 75 25.54 14.81 1.71
C GLU A 75 25.29 13.45 2.39
N ALA A 76 25.84 12.30 1.94
CA ALA A 76 27.21 11.77 2.11
C ALA A 76 27.41 10.89 3.37
N ALA A 77 27.26 9.56 3.23
CA ALA A 77 28.10 8.54 3.88
C ALA A 77 27.94 7.16 3.20
N ASP A 78 28.95 6.84 2.38
CA ASP A 78 29.49 5.52 2.02
C ASP A 78 28.60 4.44 1.36
N ALA A 79 28.65 4.38 0.02
CA ALA A 79 28.39 3.15 -0.73
C ALA A 79 29.21 3.18 -2.04
N PRO A 80 30.03 2.15 -2.35
CA PRO A 80 30.78 2.12 -3.58
C PRO A 80 29.84 1.95 -4.78
N GLN A 81 30.04 2.82 -5.77
CA GLN A 81 29.34 2.81 -7.05
C GLN A 81 29.57 1.49 -7.78
N LEU A 82 28.53 0.68 -7.91
CA LEU A 82 28.48 -0.36 -8.94
C LEU A 82 27.44 0.04 -10.00
N GLU A 83 27.81 1.07 -10.78
CA GLU A 83 27.25 1.26 -12.10
C GLU A 83 27.79 0.18 -13.02
N LYS A 84 26.93 -0.79 -13.37
CA LYS A 84 26.87 -1.46 -14.69
C LYS A 84 25.73 -2.49 -14.69
N HIS A 85 24.75 -2.24 -15.56
CA HIS A 85 23.66 -3.15 -15.99
C HIS A 85 22.43 -3.32 -15.10
N ALA A 86 21.50 -2.36 -15.18
CA ALA A 86 20.07 -2.66 -15.03
C ALA A 86 19.18 -1.84 -15.99
N ARG A 87 19.69 -1.55 -17.20
CA ARG A 87 18.84 -1.23 -18.34
C ARG A 87 18.56 -2.51 -19.09
N ARG A 88 17.44 -3.18 -18.79
CA ARG A 88 16.64 -3.98 -19.74
C ARG A 88 15.37 -4.54 -19.06
N HIS A 89 14.22 -4.20 -19.65
CA HIS A 89 12.90 -4.86 -19.53
C HIS A 89 12.14 -4.85 -18.20
N ARG A 90 11.64 -3.68 -17.76
CA ARG A 90 10.46 -3.63 -16.84
C ARG A 90 9.17 -3.10 -17.49
N ALA A 91 9.23 -2.68 -18.76
CA ALA A 91 8.09 -2.10 -19.46
C ALA A 91 7.19 -3.10 -20.22
N SER A 92 7.68 -4.27 -20.62
CA SER A 92 6.91 -5.19 -21.49
C SER A 92 5.82 -6.00 -20.75
N ASN A 93 5.96 -6.27 -19.46
CA ASN A 93 4.98 -7.10 -18.73
C ASN A 93 3.81 -6.31 -18.13
N ARG A 94 3.93 -4.99 -17.95
CA ARG A 94 2.84 -4.15 -17.41
C ARG A 94 1.76 -3.84 -18.46
N ALA A 95 2.15 -3.77 -19.74
CA ALA A 95 1.23 -3.57 -20.85
C ALA A 95 0.40 -4.83 -21.16
N LYS A 96 0.99 -6.03 -21.04
CA LYS A 96 0.30 -7.32 -21.31
C LYS A 96 -0.85 -7.59 -20.32
N VAL A 97 -0.68 -7.21 -19.05
CA VAL A 97 -1.71 -7.39 -18.00
C VAL A 97 -2.91 -6.45 -18.17
N ARG A 98 -2.75 -5.32 -18.87
CA ARG A 98 -3.85 -4.37 -19.15
C ARG A 98 -4.61 -4.66 -20.44
N ALA A 99 -4.00 -5.32 -21.42
CA ALA A 99 -4.63 -5.64 -22.69
C ALA A 99 -5.54 -6.89 -22.62
N ALA A 100 -5.21 -7.87 -21.77
CA ALA A 100 -6.04 -9.07 -21.55
C ALA A 100 -7.05 -8.83 -20.41
N GLY A 101 -8.16 -8.17 -20.70
CA GLY A 101 -9.23 -7.99 -19.71
C GLY A 101 -10.31 -6.95 -20.02
N LYS A 102 -10.52 -6.57 -21.28
CA LYS A 102 -11.79 -5.94 -21.71
C LYS A 102 -12.70 -7.03 -22.27
N GLY A 103 -13.39 -7.73 -21.38
CA GLY A 103 -14.38 -8.75 -21.75
C GLY A 103 -14.71 -9.67 -20.57
N GLY A 104 -15.87 -9.46 -19.95
CA GLY A 104 -16.51 -10.49 -19.12
C GLY A 104 -16.29 -10.42 -17.61
N VAL A 105 -16.82 -9.39 -16.94
CA VAL A 105 -17.33 -9.55 -15.56
C VAL A 105 -18.82 -9.22 -15.52
N ALA A 106 -19.54 -9.62 -16.57
CA ALA A 106 -20.99 -9.70 -16.59
C ALA A 106 -21.37 -11.18 -16.42
N SER A 107 -21.34 -11.66 -15.17
CA SER A 107 -22.00 -12.88 -14.67
C SER A 107 -21.24 -13.40 -13.44
N ARG A 108 -21.35 -12.70 -12.31
CA ARG A 108 -21.17 -13.36 -11.01
C ARG A 108 -22.55 -13.77 -10.53
N ARG A 109 -22.91 -14.99 -10.92
CA ARG A 109 -24.02 -15.83 -10.45
C ARG A 109 -24.51 -15.40 -9.07
N THR A 110 -25.74 -14.90 -9.02
CA THR A 110 -26.53 -14.81 -7.80
C THR A 110 -26.79 -16.24 -7.31
N SER A 111 -25.99 -16.73 -6.36
CA SER A 111 -26.33 -17.95 -5.63
C SER A 111 -27.46 -17.62 -4.64
N ARG A 112 -28.69 -17.78 -5.12
CA ARG A 112 -29.92 -17.75 -4.33
C ARG A 112 -29.85 -18.91 -3.33
N LYS A 113 -29.49 -18.62 -2.09
CA LYS A 113 -29.51 -19.58 -0.98
C LYS A 113 -30.97 -19.96 -0.74
N ARG A 114 -31.39 -21.11 -1.29
CA ARG A 114 -32.70 -21.70 -1.02
C ARG A 114 -32.68 -22.22 0.41
N ASN A 115 -33.58 -21.68 1.22
CA ASN A 115 -33.89 -22.14 2.57
C ASN A 115 -34.26 -23.63 2.52
N LYS A 116 -33.70 -24.41 3.44
CA LYS A 116 -34.17 -25.77 3.71
C LYS A 116 -34.97 -25.69 5.01
N SER A 117 -36.26 -25.39 4.86
CA SER A 117 -37.29 -25.69 5.85
C SER A 117 -38.04 -26.94 5.38
N GLU A 118 -38.46 -27.75 6.35
CA GLU A 118 -39.29 -28.96 6.26
C GLU A 118 -38.53 -30.22 5.82
N LYS A 119 -38.70 -31.40 6.43
CA LYS A 119 -39.69 -31.91 7.38
C LYS A 119 -39.07 -33.14 8.06
#